data_AF-A0A9D8U1U0-F1
#
_entry.id   AF-A0A9D8U1U0-F1
#
_cell.length_a   1.000
_cell.length_b   1.000
_cell.length_c   1.000
_cell.angle_alpha   90.00
_cell.angle_beta   90.00
_cell.angle_gamma   90.00
#
_symmetry.space_group_name_H-M   'P 1'
#
loop_
_entity.id
_entity.type
_entity.pdbx_description
1 polymer ?
#
loop_
_entity_poly.entity_id
_entity_poly.type
_entity_poly.pdbx_seq_one_letter_code
_entity_poly.pdbx_strand_id
1 'polypeptide(L)'
;MTALFWLIDAVLGFYYFLLIVTIIMSWLVMFGVINSYQPFVQSVQRFLYAITEPALVPIRRTLGRFFPNLGGLDISPIILIFLIFALRVLLRSDIAPLFGIYNY
;
A
#
# COMPACT_ATOMS: atom_id res chain seq x y z
N MET A 1 -25.53 -3.28 -7.36
CA MET A 1 -24.27 -3.76 -6.76
C MET A 1 -23.02 -3.17 -7.43
N THR A 2 -23.03 -2.91 -8.75
CA THR A 2 -21.92 -2.33 -9.52
C THR A 2 -21.21 -1.13 -8.88
N ALA A 3 -21.94 -0.09 -8.45
CA ALA A 3 -21.34 1.10 -7.85
C ALA A 3 -20.51 0.79 -6.59
N LEU A 4 -20.94 -0.18 -5.78
CA LEU A 4 -20.21 -0.59 -4.57
C LEU A 4 -18.88 -1.26 -4.93
N PHE A 5 -18.86 -2.14 -5.93
CA PHE A 5 -17.63 -2.77 -6.42
C PHE A 5 -16.65 -1.74 -6.97
N TRP A 6 -17.15 -0.79 -7.75
CA TRP A 6 -16.34 0.33 -8.24
C TRP A 6 -15.77 1.16 -7.10
N LEU A 7 -16.57 1.47 -6.08
CA LEU A 7 -16.10 2.23 -4.91
C LEU A 7 -15.01 1.48 -4.15
N ILE A 8 -15.21 0.18 -3.88
CA ILE A 8 -14.22 -0.66 -3.20
C ILE A 8 -12.92 -0.72 -4.01
N ASP A 9 -13.01 -1.00 -5.31
CA ASP A 9 -11.83 -1.07 -6.16
C ASP A 9 -11.11 0.30 -6.28
N ALA A 10 -11.85 1.40 -6.31
CA ALA A 10 -11.29 2.75 -6.32
C ALA A 10 -10.54 3.05 -5.01
N VAL A 11 -11.10 2.68 -3.85
CA VAL A 11 -10.43 2.83 -2.55
C VAL A 11 -9.16 1.99 -2.48
N LEU A 12 -9.22 0.72 -2.93
CA LEU A 12 -8.03 -0.14 -3.02
C LEU A 12 -6.97 0.43 -3.96
N GLY A 13 -7.38 1.00 -5.10
CA GLY A 13 -6.49 1.65 -6.05
C GLY A 13 -5.84 2.92 -5.49
N PHE A 14 -6.59 3.74 -4.76
CA PHE A 14 -6.05 4.92 -4.09
C PHE A 14 -5.05 4.53 -2.99
N TYR A 15 -5.39 3.54 -2.18
CA TYR A 15 -4.50 3.05 -1.13
C TYR A 15 -3.22 2.41 -1.71
N TYR A 16 -3.33 1.67 -2.81
CA TYR A 16 -2.19 1.17 -3.59
C TYR A 16 -1.26 2.32 -4.04
N PHE A 17 -1.84 3.40 -4.56
CA PHE A 17 -1.07 4.59 -4.96
C PHE A 17 -0.34 5.22 -3.77
N LEU A 18 -0.98 5.37 -2.61
CA LEU A 18 -0.33 5.90 -1.41
C LEU A 18 0.87 5.05 -0.95
N LEU A 19 0.80 3.72 -1.10
CA LEU A 19 1.94 2.84 -0.80
C LEU A 19 3.09 3.06 -1.77
N ILE A 20 2.81 3.25 -3.06
CA ILE A 20 3.84 3.62 -4.03
C ILE A 20 4.49 4.96 -3.64
N VAL A 21 3.69 5.97 -3.30
CA VAL A 21 4.23 7.26 -2.82
C VAL A 21 5.09 7.08 -1.58
N THR A 22 4.71 6.19 -0.66
CA THR A 22 5.49 5.87 0.55
C THR A 22 6.86 5.28 0.20
N ILE A 23 6.93 4.36 -0.76
CA ILE A 23 8.20 3.78 -1.25
C ILE A 23 9.05 4.84 -1.95
N ILE A 24 8.45 5.66 -2.81
CA ILE A 24 9.18 6.73 -3.51
C ILE A 24 9.74 7.72 -2.48
N MET A 25 8.94 8.15 -1.51
CA MET A 25 9.38 9.06 -0.44
C MET A 25 10.53 8.46 0.39
N SER A 26 10.49 7.15 0.68
CA SER A 26 11.57 6.50 1.43
C SER A 26 12.87 6.48 0.63
N TRP A 27 12.82 6.22 -0.67
CA TRP A 27 13.98 6.27 -1.56
C TRP A 27 14.51 7.69 -1.75
N LEU A 28 13.64 8.67 -1.95
CA LEU A 28 14.05 10.07 -2.10
C LEU A 28 14.82 10.55 -0.86
N VAL A 29 14.40 10.15 0.34
CA VAL A 29 15.13 10.47 1.58
C VAL A 29 16.41 9.63 1.71
N MET A 30 16.34 8.32 1.46
CA MET A 30 17.48 7.41 1.57
C MET A 30 18.64 7.80 0.65
N PHE A 31 18.35 8.23 -0.57
CA PHE A 31 19.34 8.67 -1.55
C PHE A 31 19.71 10.15 -1.45
N GLY A 32 19.21 10.86 -0.43
CA GLY A 32 19.52 12.27 -0.20
C GLY A 32 18.96 13.23 -1.25
N VAL A 33 17.98 12.81 -2.05
CA VAL A 33 17.32 13.64 -3.07
C VAL A 33 16.46 14.73 -2.42
N ILE A 34 15.79 14.40 -1.31
CA ILE A 34 15.00 15.34 -0.52
C ILE A 34 15.45 15.32 0.94
N ASN A 35 15.31 16.46 1.61
CA ASN A 35 15.72 16.63 2.99
C ASN A 35 14.55 16.35 3.94
N SER A 36 14.66 15.30 4.76
CA SER A 36 13.66 14.91 5.77
C SER A 36 13.44 15.95 6.86
N TYR A 37 14.35 16.92 7.04
CA TYR A 37 14.17 18.01 8.00
C TYR A 37 13.24 19.11 7.49
N GLN A 38 12.92 19.16 6.18
CA GLN A 38 12.00 20.15 5.64
C GLN A 38 10.57 19.95 6.17
N PRO A 39 9.88 21.00 6.68
CA PRO A 39 8.55 20.86 7.28
C PRO A 39 7.51 20.21 6.37
N PHE A 40 7.57 20.49 5.06
CA PHE A 40 6.71 19.89 4.06
C PHE A 40 6.93 18.37 3.95
N VAL A 41 8.18 17.93 3.77
CA VAL A 41 8.57 16.51 3.66
C VAL A 41 8.12 15.74 4.90
N GLN A 42 8.38 16.29 6.09
CA GLN A 42 7.93 15.66 7.34
C GLN A 42 6.41 15.51 7.41
N SER A 43 5.67 16.52 6.96
CA SER A 43 4.21 16.50 7.01
C SER A 43 3.63 15.45 6.06
N VAL A 44 4.19 15.32 4.85
CA VAL A 44 3.84 14.26 3.91
C VAL A 44 4.18 12.88 4.48
N GLN A 45 5.38 12.71 5.06
CA GLN A 45 5.77 11.45 5.68
C GLN A 45 4.86 11.06 6.85
N ARG A 46 4.51 12.01 7.73
CA ARG A 46 3.58 11.78 8.84
C ARG A 46 2.20 11.36 8.33
N PHE A 47 1.70 12.02 7.28
CA PHE A 47 0.43 11.66 6.66
C PHE A 47 0.44 10.24 6.08
N LEU A 48 1.47 9.92 5.27
CA LEU A 48 1.62 8.59 4.67
C LEU A 48 1.77 7.50 5.74
N TYR A 49 2.57 7.77 6.78
CA TYR A 49 2.73 6.87 7.91
C TYR A 49 1.41 6.64 8.63
N ALA A 50 0.67 7.69 8.99
CA ALA A 50 -0.60 7.56 9.70
C ALA A 50 -1.64 6.73 8.94
N ILE A 51 -1.66 6.83 7.61
CA ILE A 51 -2.60 6.08 6.76
C ILE A 51 -2.14 4.64 6.55
N THR A 52 -0.85 4.41 6.29
CA THR A 52 -0.36 3.09 5.84
C THR A 52 0.04 2.19 7.02
N GLU A 53 0.46 2.75 8.14
CA GLU A 53 1.02 2.00 9.28
C GLU A 53 0.07 0.96 9.88
N PRO A 54 -1.26 1.18 10.03
CA PRO A 54 -2.15 0.16 10.56
C PRO A 54 -2.12 -1.17 9.79
N ALA A 55 -1.90 -1.12 8.47
CA ALA A 55 -1.77 -2.31 7.62
C ALA A 55 -0.33 -2.81 7.51
N LEU A 56 0.66 -1.90 7.58
CA LEU A 56 2.08 -2.27 7.50
C LEU A 56 2.60 -2.94 8.77
N VAL A 57 2.15 -2.52 9.96
CA VAL A 57 2.63 -3.06 11.24
C VAL A 57 2.43 -4.59 11.35
N PRO A 58 1.26 -5.16 11.06
CA PRO A 58 1.07 -6.61 11.08
C PRO A 58 2.01 -7.34 10.12
N ILE A 59 2.21 -6.79 8.92
CA ILE A 59 3.09 -7.37 7.89
C ILE A 59 4.54 -7.30 8.37
N ARG A 60 5.00 -6.14 8.84
CA ARG A 60 6.36 -5.93 9.37
C ARG A 60 6.66 -6.85 10.55
N ARG A 61 5.72 -7.01 11.49
CA ARG A 61 5.84 -7.94 12.62
C ARG A 61 5.94 -9.39 12.16
N THR A 62 5.17 -9.77 11.15
CA THR A 62 5.19 -11.13 10.60
C THR A 62 6.51 -11.40 9.90
N LEU A 63 6.94 -10.48 9.03
CA LEU A 63 8.22 -10.59 8.33
C LEU A 63 9.41 -10.59 9.28
N GLY A 64 9.42 -9.74 10.31
CA GLY A 64 10.50 -9.71 11.31
C GLY A 64 10.64 -11.00 12.12
N ARG A 65 9.57 -11.81 12.24
CA ARG A 65 9.64 -13.14 12.87
C ARG A 65 10.31 -14.18 11.97
N PHE A 66 10.09 -14.11 10.65
CA PHE A 66 10.67 -15.05 9.67
C PHE A 66 12.06 -14.62 9.19
N PHE A 67 12.28 -13.30 9.10
CA PHE A 67 13.47 -12.65 8.59
C PHE A 67 13.93 -11.56 9.57
N PRO A 68 14.59 -11.92 10.67
CA PRO A 68 14.96 -10.97 11.72
C PRO A 68 16.01 -9.93 11.30
N ASN A 69 16.79 -10.18 10.23
CA ASN A 69 17.89 -9.32 9.78
C ASN A 69 17.64 -8.70 8.39
N LEU A 70 16.53 -7.99 8.19
CA LEU A 70 16.21 -7.31 6.91
C LEU A 70 17.04 -6.04 6.63
N GLY A 71 18.20 -5.87 7.29
CA GLY A 71 19.15 -4.79 6.97
C GLY A 71 18.60 -3.36 7.12
N GLY A 72 17.58 -3.16 7.94
CA GLY A 72 16.95 -1.84 8.15
C GLY A 72 16.04 -1.36 7.03
N LEU A 73 15.86 -2.13 5.95
CA LEU A 73 14.97 -1.79 4.84
C LEU A 73 13.58 -2.39 5.08
N ASP A 74 12.56 -1.52 5.15
CA ASP A 74 11.19 -1.96 5.33
C ASP A 74 10.58 -2.44 4.00
N ILE A 75 10.54 -3.76 3.80
CA ILE A 75 9.90 -4.38 2.63
C ILE A 75 8.37 -4.54 2.80
N SER A 76 7.79 -4.20 3.96
CA SER A 76 6.36 -4.39 4.21
C SER A 76 5.44 -3.66 3.22
N PRO A 77 5.76 -2.44 2.70
CA PRO A 77 4.93 -1.79 1.71
C PRO A 77 4.84 -2.56 0.39
N ILE A 78 5.94 -3.20 -0.03
CA ILE A 78 5.98 -4.02 -1.25
C ILE A 78 5.04 -5.22 -1.09
N ILE A 79 5.12 -5.92 0.04
CA ILE A 79 4.23 -7.05 0.33
C ILE A 79 2.77 -6.61 0.34
N LEU A 80 2.45 -5.47 0.96
CA LEU A 80 1.09 -4.96 1.00
C LEU A 80 0.56 -4.58 -0.39
N ILE A 81 1.41 -3.99 -1.25
CA ILE A 81 1.09 -3.71 -2.66
C ILE A 81 0.71 -4.99 -3.39
N PHE A 82 1.47 -6.07 -3.21
CA PHE A 82 1.14 -7.37 -3.83
C PHE A 82 -0.19 -7.95 -3.32
N LEU A 83 -0.46 -7.85 -2.01
CA LEU A 83 -1.72 -8.31 -1.44
C LEU A 83 -2.92 -7.52 -1.98
N ILE A 84 -2.79 -6.20 -2.10
CA ILE A 84 -3.85 -5.36 -2.68
C ILE A 84 -4.05 -5.68 -4.15
N PHE A 85 -2.97 -5.88 -4.91
CA PHE A 85 -3.07 -6.30 -6.31
C PHE A 85 -3.83 -7.62 -6.45
N ALA A 86 -3.45 -8.64 -5.68
CA ALA A 86 -4.13 -9.93 -5.67
C ALA A 86 -5.62 -9.79 -5.28
N LEU A 87 -5.92 -8.97 -4.27
CA LEU A 87 -7.30 -8.71 -3.84
C LEU A 87 -8.12 -8.02 -4.95
N ARG A 88 -7.55 -7.04 -5.65
CA ARG A 88 -8.24 -6.36 -6.77
C ARG A 88 -8.48 -7.29 -7.95
N VAL A 89 -7.52 -8.17 -8.26
CA VAL A 89 -7.70 -9.23 -9.27
C VAL A 89 -8.88 -10.10 -8.87
N LEU A 90 -8.84 -10.71 -7.68
CA LEU A 90 -9.89 -11.60 -7.18
C LEU A 90 -11.27 -10.92 -7.13
N LEU A 91 -11.32 -9.65 -6.71
CA LEU A 91 -12.57 -8.87 -6.70
C LEU A 91 -13.15 -8.70 -8.10
N ARG A 92 -12.31 -8.48 -9.11
CA ARG A 92 -12.74 -8.22 -10.51
C ARG A 92 -13.02 -9.49 -11.29
N SER A 93 -12.21 -10.54 -11.12
CA SER A 93 -12.33 -11.79 -11.86
C SER A 93 -13.32 -12.77 -11.25
N ASP A 94 -13.36 -12.88 -9.93
CA ASP A 94 -14.09 -13.96 -9.27
C ASP A 94 -15.34 -13.43 -8.56
N ILE A 95 -15.24 -12.31 -7.84
CA ILE A 95 -16.36 -11.84 -7.02
C ILE A 95 -17.36 -11.03 -7.85
N ALA A 96 -16.93 -10.01 -8.58
CA ALA A 96 -17.83 -9.13 -9.32
C ALA A 96 -18.74 -9.86 -10.34
N PRO A 97 -18.25 -10.86 -11.10
CA PRO A 97 -19.08 -11.62 -12.04
C PRO A 97 -20.22 -12.41 -11.37
N LEU A 98 -20.04 -12.88 -10.13
CA LEU A 98 -21.08 -13.57 -9.36
C LEU A 98 -22.31 -12.69 -9.10
N PHE A 99 -22.13 -11.37 -9.15
CA PHE A 99 -23.21 -10.39 -8.99
C PHE A 99 -23.70 -9.80 -10.32
N GLY A 100 -23.34 -10.40 -11.45
CA GLY A 100 -23.73 -9.91 -12.77
C GLY A 100 -22.92 -8.69 -13.25
N ILE A 101 -21.80 -8.39 -12.60
CA ILE A 101 -21.00 -7.19 -12.86
C ILE A 101 -19.82 -7.56 -13.75
N TYR A 102 -19.61 -6.81 -14.84
CA TYR A 102 -18.58 -7.08 -15.87
C TYR A 102 -18.82 -8.35 -16.71
N ASN A 103 -20.01 -8.95 -16.64
CA ASN A 103 -20.43 -9.94 -17.62
C ASN A 103 -20.81 -9.20 -18.91
N TYR A 104 -19.92 -9.24 -19.90
CA TYR A 104 -20.25 -8.90 -21.29
C TYR A 104 -20.86 -10.11 -21.97
#